data_AF-A0A1W9J988-F1
#
_entry.id   AF-A0A1W9J988-F1
#
_cell.length_a   1.000
_cell.length_b   1.000
_cell.length_c   1.000
_cell.angle_alpha   90.00
_cell.angle_beta   90.00
_cell.angle_gamma   90.00
#
_symmetry.space_group_name_H-M   'P 1'
#
loop_
_entity.id
_entity.type
_entity.pdbx_description
1 polymer ?
#
loop_
_entity_poly.entity_id
_entity_poly.type
_entity_poly.pdbx_seq_one_letter_code
_entity_poly.pdbx_strand_id
1 'polypeptide(L)' 'MVGAKGGQAEGYLMNNGYVNRSTQGSWAYWQEQSTGGCVAIKTADGRYQSIEYVVPSNCR' A
#
# COMPACT_ATOMS: atom_id res chain seq x y z
N MET A 1 -6.11 1.38 11.61
CA MET A 1 -7.32 1.13 10.81
C MET A 1 -7.13 -0.17 10.03
N VAL A 2 -7.41 -1.31 10.66
CA VAL A 2 -7.41 -2.65 10.05
C VAL A 2 -8.87 -3.02 9.76
N GLY A 3 -9.20 -3.42 8.54
CA GLY A 3 -10.58 -3.78 8.13
C GLY A 3 -11.30 -2.81 7.17
N ALA A 4 -10.65 -1.74 6.70
CA ALA A 4 -11.21 -0.93 5.63
C ALA A 4 -11.26 -1.76 4.32
N LYS A 5 -12.35 -1.62 3.55
CA LYS A 5 -12.40 -2.15 2.18
C LYS A 5 -11.23 -1.55 1.41
N GLY A 6 -10.47 -2.38 0.69
CA GLY A 6 -9.25 -1.95 0.01
C GLY A 6 -9.40 -0.65 -0.75
N GLY A 7 -10.51 -0.51 -1.49
CA GLY A 7 -10.77 0.69 -2.29
C GLY A 7 -10.80 2.03 -1.53
N GLN A 8 -11.14 2.07 -0.23
CA GLN A 8 -11.08 3.33 0.52
C GLN A 8 -9.67 3.69 0.99
N ALA A 9 -8.87 2.69 1.37
CA ALA A 9 -7.48 2.91 1.75
C ALA A 9 -6.62 3.28 0.53
N GLU A 10 -6.87 2.63 -0.61
CA GLU A 10 -6.23 2.92 -1.89
C GLU A 10 -6.56 4.34 -2.36
N GLY A 11 -7.83 4.77 -2.23
CA GLY A 11 -8.22 6.15 -2.51
C GLY A 11 -7.47 7.16 -1.64
N TYR A 12 -7.27 6.86 -0.35
CA TYR A 12 -6.50 7.72 0.54
C TYR A 12 -5.01 7.76 0.16
N LEU A 13 -4.42 6.61 -0.18
CA LEU A 13 -3.02 6.51 -0.63
C LEU A 13 -2.80 7.28 -1.93
N MET A 14 -3.65 7.07 -2.94
CA MET A 14 -3.63 7.81 -4.20
C MET A 14 -3.78 9.32 -3.96
N ASN A 15 -4.69 9.72 -3.07
CA ASN A 15 -4.89 11.12 -2.71
C ASN A 15 -3.70 11.73 -1.97
N ASN A 16 -2.89 10.92 -1.27
CA ASN A 16 -1.64 11.35 -0.65
C ASN A 16 -0.43 11.24 -1.60
N GLY A 17 -0.63 10.92 -2.88
CA GLY A 17 0.46 10.84 -3.86
C GLY A 17 1.25 9.54 -3.84
N TYR A 18 0.66 8.46 -3.28
CA TYR A 18 1.21 7.12 -3.40
C TYR A 18 0.74 6.46 -4.69
N VAL A 19 1.67 5.79 -5.37
CA VAL A 19 1.42 5.03 -6.59
C VAL A 19 1.66 3.55 -6.36
N ASN A 20 0.77 2.70 -6.84
CA ASN A 20 0.98 1.25 -6.78
C ASN A 20 2.12 0.89 -7.74
N ARG A 21 3.19 0.29 -7.20
CA ARG A 21 4.36 -0.15 -7.96
C ARG A 21 4.23 -1.59 -8.42
N SER A 22 3.79 -2.45 -7.52
CA SER A 22 3.69 -3.89 -7.78
C SER A 22 2.70 -4.51 -6.81
N THR A 23 2.01 -5.55 -7.26
CA THR A 23 1.12 -6.33 -6.41
C THR A 23 1.49 -7.81 -6.57
N GLN A 24 1.91 -8.43 -5.48
CA GLN A 24 2.29 -9.84 -5.41
C GLN A 24 1.35 -10.60 -4.49
N GLY A 25 0.40 -11.31 -5.09
CA GLY A 25 -0.59 -12.11 -4.36
C GLY A 25 -1.41 -11.25 -3.39
N SER A 26 -1.26 -11.54 -2.11
CA SER A 26 -1.91 -10.79 -1.02
C SER A 26 -1.19 -9.50 -0.62
N TRP A 27 -0.09 -9.12 -1.28
CA TRP A 27 0.67 -7.92 -0.94
C TRP A 27 0.65 -6.90 -2.07
N ALA A 28 0.32 -5.65 -1.76
CA ALA A 28 0.39 -4.52 -2.68
C ALA A 28 1.45 -3.54 -2.19
N TYR A 29 2.40 -3.20 -3.06
CA TYR A 29 3.48 -2.26 -2.78
C TYR A 29 3.16 -0.90 -3.39
N TRP A 30 3.16 0.12 -2.54
CA TRP A 30 2.84 1.49 -2.87
C TRP A 30 4.06 2.37 -2.59
N GLN A 31 4.37 3.26 -3.52
CA GLN A 31 5.48 4.18 -3.39
C GLN A 31 4.97 5.61 -3.41
N GLU A 32 5.34 6.41 -2.42
CA GLU A 32 5.10 7.84 -2.41
C GLU A 32 6.02 8.52 -3.43
N GLN A 33 5.45 9.32 -4.33
CA GLN A 33 6.26 10.03 -5.32
C GLN A 33 6.99 11.25 -4.75
N SER A 34 6.52 11.78 -3.62
CA SER A 34 7.07 13.01 -3.04
C SER A 34 8.36 12.77 -2.25
N THR A 35 8.34 11.83 -1.30
CA THR A 35 9.52 11.51 -0.47
C THR A 35 10.21 10.20 -0.86
N GLY A 36 9.60 9.38 -1.71
CA GLY A 36 10.09 8.04 -2.03
C GLY A 36 9.75 6.98 -0.99
N GLY A 37 8.95 7.28 0.04
CA GLY A 37 8.50 6.32 1.04
C GLY A 37 7.78 5.12 0.40
N CYS A 38 8.00 3.90 0.90
CA CYS A 38 7.33 2.71 0.40
C CYS A 38 6.44 2.09 1.48
N VAL A 39 5.30 1.55 1.05
CA VAL A 39 4.30 0.96 1.91
C VAL A 39 3.87 -0.36 1.31
N ALA A 40 4.07 -1.44 2.07
CA ALA A 40 3.61 -2.76 1.73
C ALA A 40 2.27 -3.00 2.43
N ILE A 41 1.28 -3.42 1.67
CA ILE A 41 -0.07 -3.59 2.17
C ILE A 41 -0.53 -5.02 1.95
N LYS A 42 -0.81 -5.70 3.06
CA LYS A 42 -1.32 -7.06 3.04
C LYS A 42 -2.84 -7.06 2.97
N THR A 43 -3.38 -7.59 1.89
CA THR A 43 -4.80 -7.86 1.65
C THR A 43 -5.06 -9.35 1.78
N ALA A 44 -5.87 -9.76 2.75
CA ALA A 44 -6.35 -11.13 2.88
C ALA A 44 -7.88 -11.12 3.05
N ASP A 45 -8.56 -12.12 2.50
CA ASP A 45 -10.03 -12.23 2.54
C ASP A 45 -10.75 -11.00 1.94
N GLY A 46 -10.15 -10.37 0.92
CA GLY A 46 -10.69 -9.15 0.30
C GLY A 46 -10.63 -7.90 1.19
N ARG A 47 -9.92 -7.96 2.32
CA ARG A 47 -9.75 -6.85 3.26
C ARG A 47 -8.28 -6.57 3.53
N TYR A 48 -7.97 -5.30 3.75
CA TYR A 48 -6.64 -4.88 4.15
C TYR A 48 -6.42 -5.31 5.61
N GLN A 49 -5.48 -6.22 5.82
CA GLN A 49 -5.11 -6.79 7.11
C GLN A 49 -4.00 -6.01 7.80
N SER A 50 -3.02 -5.51 7.04
CA SER A 50 -1.91 -4.73 7.61
C SER A 50 -1.30 -3.80 6.58
N ILE A 51 -0.88 -2.63 7.06
CA ILE A 51 -0.16 -1.62 6.30
C ILE A 51 1.19 -1.48 6.99
N GLU A 52 2.25 -1.86 6.30
CA GLU A 52 3.62 -1.81 6.80
C GLU A 52 4.42 -0.80 5.98
N TYR A 53 5.00 0.17 6.67
CA TYR A 53 5.95 1.09 6.05
C TYR A 53 7.27 0.35 5.85
N VAL A 54 7.66 0.15 4.60
CA VAL A 54 8.91 -0.50 4.23
C VAL A 54 9.89 0.55 3.72
N VAL A 55 11.18 0.30 3.90
CA VAL A 55 12.21 1.20 3.36
C VAL A 55 12.04 1.32 1.83
N PRO A 56 12.31 2.50 1.24
CA PRO A 56 12.17 2.75 -0.20
C PRO A 56 12.84 1.68 -1.07
N SER A 57 13.96 1.13 -0.58
CA SER A 57 14.75 0.08 -1.23
C SER A 57 13.99 -1.23 -1.44
N ASN A 58 12.94 -1.49 -0.68
CA ASN A 58 12.09 -2.70 -0.79
C ASN A 58 10.94 -2.55 -1.80
N CYS A 59 10.70 -1.34 -2.33
CA CYS A 59 9.68 -1.08 -3.37
C CYS A 59 10.17 -1.46 -4.78
N ARG A 60 10.74 -2.67 -4.95
CA ARG A 60 11.41 -3.06 -6.19
C ARG A 60 10.65 -4.11 -6.99
#